data_AF-A0A968LZQ4-F1
#
_entry.id   AF-A0A968LZQ4-F1
#
_cell.length_a   1.000
_cell.length_b   1.000
_cell.length_c   1.000
_cell.angle_alpha   90.00
_cell.angle_beta   90.00
_cell.angle_gamma   90.00
#
_symmetry.space_group_name_H-M   'P 1'
#
loop_
_entity.id
_entity.type
_entity.pdbx_description
1 polymer ?
#
loop_
_entity_poly.entity_id
_entity_poly.type
_entity_poly.pdbx_seq_one_letter_code
_entity_poly.pdbx_strand_id
1 'polypeptide(L)'
;MALKEKRKFARMIALTLSFLLAIGLSQALAASNPPSAYEWKLPANLPKPVVPADNPMTPEKVELGRHLFYEKRLSITGNYSCASCHEQNAPLPMANPLALVQRERGTPATP
;
A
#
# COMPACT_ATOMS: atom_id res chain seq x y z
N MET A 1 -30.55 -5.44 41.71
CA MET A 1 -29.42 -6.04 40.95
C MET A 1 -29.82 -6.44 39.51
N ALA A 2 -30.93 -7.15 39.31
CA ALA A 2 -31.37 -7.66 37.99
C ALA A 2 -31.63 -6.61 36.88
N LEU A 3 -32.12 -5.41 37.21
CA LEU A 3 -32.36 -4.34 36.21
C LEU A 3 -31.05 -3.76 35.64
N LYS A 4 -29.96 -3.78 36.43
CA LYS A 4 -28.62 -3.34 36.01
C LYS A 4 -28.01 -4.30 34.99
N GLU A 5 -28.20 -5.60 35.19
CA GLU A 5 -27.74 -6.64 34.26
C GLU A 5 -28.52 -6.60 32.94
N LYS A 6 -29.86 -6.44 32.98
CA LYS A 6 -30.67 -6.26 31.75
C LYS A 6 -30.23 -5.03 30.92
N ARG A 7 -29.90 -3.92 31.59
CA ARG A 7 -29.38 -2.71 30.93
C ARG A 7 -27.98 -2.91 30.34
N LYS A 8 -27.12 -3.71 30.96
CA LYS A 8 -25.80 -4.07 30.41
C LYS A 8 -25.94 -4.95 29.17
N PHE A 9 -26.81 -5.97 29.21
CA PHE A 9 -27.09 -6.83 28.05
C PHE A 9 -27.67 -6.03 26.88
N ALA A 10 -28.64 -5.14 27.13
CA ALA A 10 -29.20 -4.28 26.09
C ALA A 10 -28.15 -3.36 25.45
N ARG A 11 -27.25 -2.78 26.26
CA ARG A 11 -26.13 -1.96 25.76
C ARG A 11 -25.15 -2.76 24.93
N MET A 12 -24.81 -3.98 25.37
CA MET A 12 -23.91 -4.87 24.63
C MET A 12 -24.50 -5.23 23.26
N ILE A 13 -25.80 -5.56 23.19
CA ILE A 13 -26.49 -5.83 21.91
C ILE A 13 -26.52 -4.58 21.02
N ALA A 14 -26.81 -3.41 21.58
CA ALA A 14 -26.82 -2.17 20.81
C ALA A 14 -25.43 -1.83 20.24
N LEU A 15 -24.36 -2.06 21.02
CA LEU A 15 -22.98 -1.83 20.57
C LEU A 15 -22.55 -2.82 19.49
N THR A 16 -22.91 -4.10 19.61
CA THR A 16 -22.60 -5.09 18.56
C THR A 16 -23.38 -4.82 17.28
N LEU A 17 -24.67 -4.46 17.37
CA LEU A 17 -25.47 -4.08 16.21
C LEU A 17 -24.94 -2.81 15.52
N SER A 18 -24.54 -1.81 16.30
CA SER A 18 -23.91 -0.59 15.78
C SER A 18 -22.58 -0.90 15.06
N PHE A 19 -21.76 -1.76 15.65
CA PHE A 19 -20.50 -2.19 15.05
C PHE A 19 -20.72 -2.96 13.73
N LEU A 20 -21.67 -3.89 13.70
CA LEU A 20 -22.03 -4.63 12.49
C LEU A 20 -22.59 -3.70 11.40
N LEU A 21 -23.42 -2.73 11.78
CA LEU A 21 -23.95 -1.73 10.85
C LEU A 21 -22.84 -0.84 10.28
N ALA A 22 -21.90 -0.40 11.12
CA ALA A 22 -20.77 0.41 10.69
C ALA A 22 -19.86 -0.35 9.71
N ILE A 23 -19.62 -1.64 9.94
CA ILE A 23 -18.88 -2.49 9.00
C ILE A 23 -19.63 -2.61 7.68
N GLY A 24 -20.93 -2.94 7.72
CA GLY A 24 -21.76 -3.06 6.52
C GLY A 24 -21.78 -1.78 5.68
N LEU A 25 -21.95 -0.63 6.32
CA LEU A 25 -21.96 0.68 5.66
C LEU A 25 -20.59 1.01 5.03
N SER A 26 -19.49 0.69 5.73
CA SER A 26 -18.13 0.92 5.21
C SER A 26 -17.86 0.10 3.95
N GLN A 27 -18.31 -1.16 3.90
CA GLN A 27 -18.13 -2.02 2.73
C GLN A 27 -18.96 -1.55 1.52
N ALA A 28 -20.19 -1.07 1.77
CA ALA A 28 -21.04 -0.52 0.73
C ALA A 28 -20.44 0.74 0.08
N LEU A 29 -19.81 1.61 0.88
CA LEU A 29 -19.10 2.79 0.39
C LEU A 29 -17.82 2.46 -0.39
N ALA A 30 -17.08 1.42 0.03
CA ALA A 30 -15.87 1.00 -0.67
C ALA A 30 -16.16 0.41 -2.07
N ALA A 31 -17.29 -0.28 -2.22
CA ALA A 31 -17.68 -0.90 -3.50
C ALA A 31 -18.16 0.11 -4.56
N SER A 32 -18.54 1.33 -4.18
CA SER A 32 -19.17 2.30 -5.09
C SER A 32 -18.19 3.24 -5.81
N ASN A 33 -16.89 3.21 -5.48
CA ASN A 33 -15.88 4.01 -6.16
C ASN A 33 -15.09 3.14 -7.15
N PRO A 34 -15.46 3.09 -8.45
CA PRO A 34 -14.60 2.48 -9.44
C PRO A 34 -13.27 3.26 -9.47
N PRO A 35 -12.13 2.56 -9.58
CA PRO A 35 -10.84 3.23 -9.64
C PRO A 35 -10.84 4.25 -10.79
N SER A 36 -10.40 5.47 -10.48
CA SER A 36 -10.29 6.51 -11.49
C SER A 36 -9.25 6.10 -12.55
N ALA A 37 -9.54 6.36 -13.82
CA ALA A 37 -8.60 6.04 -14.90
C ALA A 37 -7.35 6.92 -14.77
N TYR A 38 -6.16 6.34 -14.93
CA TYR A 38 -4.92 7.10 -14.86
C TYR A 38 -4.71 8.04 -16.06
N GLU A 39 -4.41 9.31 -15.76
CA GLU A 39 -4.11 10.33 -16.77
C GLU A 39 -2.61 10.36 -17.10
N TRP A 40 -2.27 10.02 -18.34
CA TRP A 40 -0.90 10.04 -18.84
C TRP A 40 -0.49 11.45 -19.25
N LYS A 41 0.45 12.06 -18.51
CA LYS A 41 1.08 13.35 -18.87
C LYS A 41 2.25 13.14 -19.83
N LEU A 42 1.97 12.60 -21.02
CA LEU A 42 2.97 12.31 -22.05
C LEU A 42 3.07 13.47 -23.06
N PRO A 43 4.28 13.85 -23.48
CA PRO A 43 4.49 14.64 -24.68
C PRO A 43 3.78 14.05 -25.90
N ALA A 44 3.32 14.90 -26.83
CA ALA A 44 2.49 14.49 -27.97
C ALA A 44 3.14 13.42 -28.88
N ASN A 45 4.47 13.35 -28.89
CA ASN A 45 5.26 12.43 -29.69
C ASN A 45 5.54 11.09 -29.01
N LEU A 46 5.04 10.85 -27.79
CA LEU A 46 5.26 9.60 -27.06
C LEU A 46 3.99 8.73 -27.04
N PRO A 47 4.09 7.46 -27.47
CA PRO A 47 2.96 6.54 -27.35
C PRO A 47 2.70 6.21 -25.88
N LYS A 48 1.43 5.90 -25.57
CA LYS A 48 1.08 5.37 -24.25
C LYS A 48 1.78 4.03 -24.03
N PRO A 49 2.32 3.76 -22.83
CA PRO A 49 2.88 2.46 -22.50
C PRO A 49 1.83 1.34 -22.61
N VAL A 50 2.31 0.12 -22.86
CA VAL A 50 1.47 -1.09 -22.83
C VAL A 50 1.02 -1.36 -21.40
N VAL A 51 -0.29 -1.42 -21.17
CA VAL A 51 -0.89 -1.71 -19.87
C VAL A 51 -1.52 -3.10 -19.92
N PRO A 52 -1.08 -4.06 -19.09
CA PRO A 52 -1.72 -5.37 -18.98
C PRO A 52 -3.19 -5.27 -18.53
N ALA A 53 -4.06 -6.08 -19.12
CA ALA A 53 -5.51 -6.04 -18.83
C ALA A 53 -5.84 -6.44 -17.38
N ASP A 54 -5.02 -7.31 -16.78
CA ASP A 54 -5.12 -7.76 -15.40
C ASP A 54 -4.53 -6.76 -14.39
N ASN A 55 -3.75 -5.78 -14.87
CA ASN A 55 -3.19 -4.71 -14.05
C ASN A 55 -3.46 -3.32 -14.65
N PRO A 56 -4.73 -2.88 -14.67
CA PRO A 56 -5.07 -1.54 -15.14
C PRO A 56 -4.46 -0.48 -14.24
N MET A 57 -4.07 0.63 -14.87
CA MET A 57 -3.42 1.76 -14.21
C MET A 57 -4.45 2.67 -13.55
N THR A 58 -4.21 3.03 -12.29
CA THR A 58 -5.06 3.94 -11.50
C THR A 58 -4.16 4.87 -10.68
N PRO A 59 -4.59 6.11 -10.37
CA PRO A 59 -3.81 7.02 -9.53
C PRO A 59 -3.44 6.43 -8.16
N GLU A 60 -4.35 5.65 -7.57
CA GLU A 60 -4.14 5.02 -6.26
C GLU A 60 -3.06 3.94 -6.32
N LYS A 61 -3.02 3.14 -7.40
CA LYS A 61 -1.95 2.15 -7.63
C LYS A 61 -0.60 2.81 -7.86
N VAL A 62 -0.57 3.93 -8.59
CA VAL A 62 0.67 4.70 -8.81
C VAL A 62 1.22 5.21 -7.49
N GLU A 63 0.36 5.80 -6.66
CA GLU A 63 0.77 6.36 -5.39
C GLU A 63 1.21 5.26 -4.41
N LEU A 64 0.47 4.15 -4.34
CA LEU A 64 0.88 2.98 -3.56
C LEU A 64 2.24 2.45 -4.05
N GLY A 65 2.40 2.27 -5.37
CA GLY A 65 3.66 1.82 -5.97
C GLY A 65 4.83 2.74 -5.63
N ARG A 66 4.61 4.07 -5.65
CA ARG A 66 5.59 5.06 -5.22
C ARG A 66 5.97 4.85 -3.75
N HIS A 67 5.02 4.68 -2.84
CA HIS A 67 5.34 4.41 -1.43
C HIS A 67 6.17 3.12 -1.26
N LEU A 68 5.76 2.04 -1.92
CA LEU A 68 6.45 0.76 -1.84
C LEU A 68 7.87 0.82 -2.43
N PHE A 69 8.09 1.60 -3.50
CA PHE A 69 9.41 1.78 -4.11
C PHE A 69 10.45 2.36 -3.13
N TYR A 70 10.01 3.20 -2.20
CA TYR A 70 10.87 3.79 -1.15
C TYR A 70 10.82 3.03 0.18
N GLU A 71 9.97 2.01 0.32
CA GLU A 71 9.79 1.27 1.57
C GLU A 71 10.96 0.32 1.82
N LYS A 72 11.67 0.52 2.94
CA LYS A 72 12.82 -0.30 3.30
C LYS A 72 12.44 -1.61 3.98
N ARG A 73 11.27 -1.65 4.64
CA ARG A 73 10.75 -2.84 5.33
C ARG A 73 10.45 -4.01 4.38
N LEU A 74 10.40 -3.75 3.07
CA LEU A 74 10.29 -4.80 2.06
C LEU A 74 11.62 -5.54 1.84
N SER A 75 12.76 -4.98 2.26
CA SER A 75 14.03 -5.71 2.28
C SER A 75 14.14 -6.60 3.51
N ILE A 76 14.86 -7.72 3.36
CA ILE A 76 15.09 -8.69 4.44
C ILE A 76 15.71 -8.02 5.68
N THR A 77 16.63 -7.07 5.48
CA THR A 77 17.35 -6.39 6.56
C THR A 77 16.67 -5.11 7.03
N GLY A 78 15.64 -4.62 6.32
CA GLY A 78 15.03 -3.32 6.62
C GLY A 78 15.91 -2.11 6.26
N ASN A 79 17.08 -2.32 5.64
CA ASN A 79 18.06 -1.26 5.38
C ASN A 79 17.94 -0.66 3.96
N TYR A 80 17.35 -1.40 3.02
CA TYR A 80 17.33 -1.06 1.60
C TYR A 80 15.91 -1.00 1.05
N SER A 81 15.67 -0.09 0.12
CA SER A 81 14.46 -0.05 -0.72
C SER A 81 14.84 -0.15 -2.20
N CYS A 82 13.87 -0.21 -3.11
CA CYS A 82 14.15 -0.18 -4.55
C CYS A 82 14.91 1.10 -4.93
N ALA A 83 14.54 2.24 -4.32
CA ALA A 83 15.18 3.52 -4.51
C ALA A 83 16.65 3.58 -4.03
N SER A 84 17.07 2.67 -3.14
CA SER A 84 18.47 2.62 -2.69
C SER A 84 19.45 2.27 -3.81
N CYS A 85 18.99 1.58 -4.86
CA CYS A 85 19.80 1.25 -6.04
C CYS A 85 19.28 1.95 -7.31
N HIS A 86 17.97 2.21 -7.40
CA HIS A 86 17.32 2.84 -8.56
C HIS A 86 16.91 4.28 -8.25
N GLU A 87 17.89 5.18 -8.29
CA GLU A 87 17.64 6.60 -8.05
C GLU A 87 17.00 7.25 -9.29
N GLN A 88 15.80 7.82 -9.12
CA GLN A 88 15.02 8.39 -10.22
C GLN A 88 15.69 9.57 -10.93
N ASN A 89 16.59 10.28 -10.22
CA ASN A 89 17.29 11.45 -10.74
C ASN A 89 18.64 11.10 -11.40
N ALA A 90 19.02 9.82 -11.39
CA ALA A 90 20.22 9.34 -12.05
C ALA A 90 19.89 8.79 -13.44
N PRO A 91 20.66 9.13 -14.49
CA PRO A 91 20.56 8.42 -15.76
C PRO A 91 20.93 6.95 -15.52
N LEU A 92 20.01 6.03 -15.81
CA LEU A 92 20.30 4.59 -15.77
C LEU A 92 21.47 4.30 -16.75
N PRO A 93 22.48 3.44 -16.42
CA PRO A 93 22.54 2.46 -15.35
C PRO A 93 23.70 2.69 -14.34
N MET A 94 23.44 2.36 -13.07
CA MET A 94 24.42 2.22 -11.97
C MET A 94 25.25 3.48 -11.66
N ALA A 95 24.68 4.41 -10.88
CA ALA A 95 25.48 5.45 -10.21
C ALA A 95 26.41 4.88 -9.09
N ASN A 96 26.32 3.58 -8.78
CA ASN A 96 27.25 2.92 -7.86
C ASN A 96 27.57 1.47 -8.31
N PRO A 97 28.79 1.17 -8.79
CA PRO A 97 29.21 -0.20 -9.12
C PRO A 97 29.29 -1.13 -7.89
N LEU A 98 29.07 -0.61 -6.67
CA LEU A 98 28.99 -1.36 -5.42
C LEU A 98 27.57 -1.56 -4.90
N ALA A 99 26.52 -1.28 -5.69
CA ALA A 99 25.13 -1.58 -5.37
C ALA A 99 24.84 -3.10 -5.43
N LEU A 100 25.65 -3.90 -4.77
CA LEU A 100 25.29 -5.24 -4.37
C LEU A 100 24.38 -5.06 -3.15
N VAL A 101 23.13 -5.51 -3.25
CA VAL A 101 22.34 -5.83 -2.06
C VAL A 101 23.16 -6.89 -1.32
N GLN A 102 23.96 -6.46 -0.36
CA GLN A 102 24.78 -7.38 0.40
C GLN A 102 23.82 -8.35 1.07
N ARG A 103 23.88 -9.62 0.66
CA ARG A 103 23.27 -10.72 1.38
C ARG A 103 24.07 -10.86 2.67
N GLU A 104 23.79 -9.99 3.64
CA GLU A 104 24.25 -10.18 5.01
C GLU A 104 23.61 -11.48 5.49
N ARG A 105 24.39 -12.56 5.42
CA ARG A 105 23.99 -13.86 5.95
C ARG A 105 23.87 -13.70 7.47
N GLY A 106 22.66 -13.43 7.94
CA GLY A 106 22.20 -13.73 9.29
C GLY A 106 23.12 -13.30 10.42
N THR A 107 23.46 -12.01 10.51
CA THR A 107 23.82 -11.46 11.82
C THR A 107 22.51 -11.20 12.58
N PRO A 108 22.35 -11.73 13.81
CA PRO A 108 21.18 -11.44 14.62
C PRO A 108 21.11 -9.94 14.83
N ALA A 109 19.93 -9.35 14.72
CA ALA A 109 19.66 -8.07 15.32
C ALA A 109 20.05 -8.17 16.81
N THR A 110 21.20 -7.62 17.18
CA THR A 110 21.59 -7.44 18.58
C THR A 110 20.61 -6.46 19.23
N PRO A 111 20.36 -6.63 20.55
CA PRO A 111 19.05 -6.48 21.19
C PRO A 111 18.44 -5.08 21.17
#